data_AF-A0A536NV69-F1
#
_entry.id   AF-A0A536NV69-F1
#
_cell.length_a   1.000
_cell.length_b   1.000
_cell.length_c   1.000
_cell.angle_alpha   90.00
_cell.angle_beta   90.00
_cell.angle_gamma   90.00
#
_symmetry.space_group_name_H-M   'P 1'
#
loop_
_entity.id
_entity.type
_entity.pdbx_description
1 polymer ?
#
loop_
_entity_poly.entity_id
_entity_poly.type
_entity_poly.pdbx_seq_one_letter_code
_entity_poly.pdbx_strand_id
1 'polypeptide(L)'
;MSSITDDQLRTLYRTLLVFATVGVVILAIGLVEFAYFERPGQSSGARVHIVGVYQFDPESKQPVGPDRSQFPRTEEFAAVVDWPSLPSNLVVDARWYDSFGSIQGQVGPATPPELATNSVIPVEVPQGLHYVLPGRSTFVVERLQDGVPVEVLGRRFVVVERS
;
A
#
# COMPACT_ATOMS: atom_id res chain seq x y z
N MET A 1 2.79 60.78 12.87
CA MET A 1 1.93 59.69 12.37
C MET A 1 2.17 59.61 10.86
N SER A 2 2.83 58.55 10.39
CA SER A 2 3.14 58.40 8.96
C SER A 2 1.87 58.01 8.23
N SER A 3 1.33 58.89 7.39
CA SER A 3 0.20 58.57 6.52
C SER A 3 0.68 57.59 5.45
N ILE A 4 0.10 56.40 5.40
CA ILE A 4 0.32 55.47 4.29
C ILE A 4 -0.14 56.18 3.02
N THR A 5 0.77 56.41 2.07
CA THR A 5 0.43 57.00 0.78
C THR A 5 -0.22 55.97 -0.13
N ASP A 6 -1.17 56.37 -0.98
CA ASP A 6 -1.91 55.47 -1.89
C ASP A 6 -0.99 54.59 -2.76
N ASP A 7 0.22 55.06 -3.08
CA ASP A 7 1.22 54.29 -3.82
C ASP A 7 1.79 53.10 -3.02
N GLN A 8 1.93 53.23 -1.70
CA GLN A 8 2.36 52.14 -0.84
C GLN A 8 1.26 51.06 -0.74
N LEU A 9 0.00 51.48 -0.61
CA LEU A 9 -1.17 50.59 -0.64
C LEU A 9 -1.28 49.85 -1.99
N ARG A 10 -1.08 50.56 -3.11
CA ARG A 10 -1.10 49.98 -4.45
C ARG A 10 0.02 48.97 -4.67
N THR A 11 1.22 49.27 -4.18
CA THR A 11 2.38 48.37 -4.26
C THR A 11 2.19 47.12 -3.41
N LEU A 12 1.67 47.29 -2.18
CA LEU A 12 1.34 46.18 -1.29
C LEU A 12 0.27 45.27 -1.92
N TYR A 13 -0.82 45.86 -2.42
CA TYR A 13 -1.90 45.12 -3.07
C TYR A 13 -1.40 44.32 -4.28
N ARG A 14 -0.61 44.94 -5.17
CA ARG A 14 -0.05 44.24 -6.34
C ARG A 14 0.89 43.10 -5.93
N THR A 15 1.73 43.32 -4.94
CA THR A 15 2.63 42.30 -4.42
C THR A 15 1.84 41.11 -3.87
N LEU A 16 0.80 41.38 -3.08
CA LEU A 16 -0.08 40.36 -2.50
C LEU A 16 -0.85 39.61 -3.58
N LEU A 17 -1.34 40.33 -4.61
CA LEU A 17 -2.00 39.74 -5.78
C LEU A 17 -1.05 38.79 -6.53
N VAL A 18 0.22 39.18 -6.73
CA VAL A 18 1.22 38.33 -7.39
C VAL A 18 1.45 37.06 -6.57
N PHE A 19 1.68 37.17 -5.26
CA PHE A 19 1.85 36.00 -4.40
C PHE A 19 0.62 35.09 -4.39
N ALA A 20 -0.59 35.66 -4.32
CA ALA A 20 -1.83 34.90 -4.42
C ALA A 20 -1.95 34.18 -5.76
N THR A 21 -1.60 34.85 -6.86
CA THR A 21 -1.61 34.26 -8.21
C THR A 21 -0.63 33.10 -8.31
N VAL A 22 0.61 33.28 -7.82
CA VAL A 22 1.63 32.22 -7.79
C VAL A 22 1.16 31.05 -6.93
N GLY A 23 0.58 31.32 -5.75
CA GLY A 23 0.02 30.29 -4.88
C GLY A 23 -1.09 29.48 -5.54
N VAL A 24 -2.00 30.13 -6.27
CA VAL A 24 -3.05 29.45 -7.04
C VAL A 24 -2.46 28.60 -8.17
N VAL A 25 -1.43 29.07 -8.85
CA VAL A 25 -0.75 28.29 -9.91
C VAL A 25 -0.10 27.04 -9.32
N ILE A 26 0.62 27.17 -8.20
CA ILE A 26 1.25 26.02 -7.52
C ILE A 26 0.18 25.03 -7.05
N LEU A 27 -0.91 25.51 -6.46
CA LEU A 27 -2.03 24.68 -6.04
C LEU A 27 -2.66 23.93 -7.22
N ALA A 28 -2.89 24.62 -8.34
CA ALA A 28 -3.46 24.01 -9.54
C ALA A 28 -2.55 22.92 -10.12
N ILE A 29 -1.24 23.17 -10.19
CA ILE A 29 -0.26 22.16 -10.62
C ILE A 29 -0.31 20.96 -9.68
N GLY A 30 -0.26 21.19 -8.36
CA GLY A 30 -0.32 20.11 -7.38
C GLY A 30 -1.60 19.27 -7.48
N LEU A 31 -2.76 19.89 -7.75
CA LEU A 31 -4.02 19.17 -7.97
C LEU A 31 -4.01 18.34 -9.26
N VAL A 32 -3.39 18.84 -10.34
CA VAL A 32 -3.25 18.10 -11.60
C VAL A 32 -2.32 16.91 -11.41
N GLU A 33 -1.17 17.10 -10.75
CA GLU A 33 -0.25 16.00 -10.43
C GLU A 33 -0.92 14.96 -9.55
N PHE A 34 -1.63 15.40 -8.50
CA PHE A 34 -2.40 14.51 -7.64
C PHE A 34 -3.42 13.68 -8.44
N ALA A 35 -4.25 14.31 -9.27
CA ALA A 35 -5.23 13.59 -10.07
C ALA A 35 -4.61 12.65 -11.12
N TYR A 36 -3.40 12.96 -11.60
CA TYR A 36 -2.69 12.14 -12.57
C TYR A 36 -2.04 10.90 -11.92
N PHE A 37 -1.41 11.05 -10.76
CA PHE A 37 -0.70 9.97 -10.07
C PHE A 37 -1.59 9.16 -9.13
N GLU A 38 -2.55 9.79 -8.46
CA GLU A 38 -3.58 9.13 -7.66
C GLU A 38 -4.82 8.88 -8.51
N ARG A 39 -4.73 7.88 -9.40
CA ARG A 39 -5.90 7.45 -10.19
C ARG A 39 -7.07 7.18 -9.25
N PRO A 40 -8.29 7.67 -9.56
CA PRO A 40 -9.45 7.43 -8.72
C PRO A 40 -9.68 5.93 -8.56
N GLY A 41 -9.91 5.51 -7.32
CA GLY A 41 -10.18 4.12 -6.98
C GLY A 41 -11.34 3.59 -7.82
N GLN A 42 -11.13 2.46 -8.47
CA GLN A 42 -12.14 1.76 -9.24
C GLN A 42 -12.77 0.67 -8.38
N SER A 43 -14.03 0.35 -8.65
CA SER A 43 -14.72 -0.77 -8.01
C SER A 43 -15.14 -1.76 -9.08
N SER A 44 -14.42 -2.87 -9.18
CA SER A 44 -14.83 -4.03 -9.98
C SER A 44 -15.84 -4.90 -9.23
N GLY A 45 -15.94 -4.72 -7.90
CA GLY A 45 -16.76 -5.56 -7.03
C GLY A 45 -16.15 -6.94 -6.76
N ALA A 46 -15.00 -7.25 -7.36
CA ALA A 46 -14.25 -8.45 -7.07
C ALA A 46 -13.70 -8.41 -5.64
N ARG A 47 -13.72 -9.56 -4.98
CA ARG A 47 -13.11 -9.73 -3.65
C ARG A 47 -12.29 -10.99 -3.66
N VAL A 48 -11.06 -10.88 -3.17
CA VAL A 48 -10.21 -12.06 -3.01
C VAL A 48 -10.58 -12.78 -1.72
N HIS A 49 -10.58 -14.12 -1.76
CA HIS A 49 -10.63 -14.92 -0.56
C HIS A 49 -9.20 -15.15 -0.02
N ILE A 50 -8.87 -14.47 1.08
CA ILE A 50 -7.65 -14.72 1.84
C ILE A 50 -7.98 -15.82 2.86
N VAL A 51 -7.45 -17.01 2.61
CA VAL A 51 -7.74 -18.23 3.38
C VAL A 51 -7.36 -18.04 4.84
N GLY A 52 -6.19 -17.45 5.09
CA GLY A 52 -5.70 -17.15 6.43
C GLY A 52 -4.25 -16.65 6.41
N VAL A 53 -3.73 -16.36 7.59
CA VAL A 53 -2.30 -16.12 7.82
C VAL A 53 -1.78 -17.16 8.79
N TYR A 54 -0.72 -17.84 8.41
CA TYR A 54 -0.18 -18.99 9.14
C TYR A 54 1.28 -18.75 9.47
N GLN A 55 1.81 -19.52 10.43
CA GLN A 55 3.26 -19.59 10.60
C GLN A 55 3.86 -20.14 9.31
N PHE A 56 5.01 -19.61 8.91
CA PHE A 56 5.70 -20.03 7.70
C PHE A 56 6.95 -20.80 8.08
N ASP A 57 7.09 -22.00 7.51
CA ASP A 57 8.33 -22.76 7.61
C ASP A 57 9.22 -22.45 6.38
N PRO A 58 10.37 -21.78 6.57
CA PRO A 58 11.24 -21.39 5.46
C PRO A 58 11.92 -22.59 4.78
N GLU A 59 12.05 -23.74 5.46
CA GLU A 59 12.66 -24.94 4.86
C GLU A 59 11.71 -25.62 3.88
N SER A 60 10.47 -25.87 4.29
CA SER A 60 9.45 -26.50 3.43
C SER A 60 8.72 -25.52 2.51
N LYS A 61 8.84 -24.21 2.77
CA LYS A 61 8.07 -23.12 2.13
C LYS A 61 6.56 -23.31 2.24
N GLN A 62 6.10 -23.90 3.33
CA GLN A 62 4.68 -24.19 3.57
C GLN A 62 4.14 -23.48 4.82
N PRO A 63 2.84 -23.17 4.85
CA PRO A 63 2.16 -22.72 6.05
C PRO A 63 2.04 -23.86 7.08
N VAL A 64 2.19 -23.52 8.36
CA VAL A 64 2.14 -24.45 9.49
C VAL A 64 1.12 -23.96 10.51
N GLY A 65 0.34 -24.89 11.06
CA GLY A 65 -0.59 -24.63 12.15
C GLY A 65 -1.89 -23.92 11.73
N PRO A 66 -2.61 -23.34 12.70
CA PRO A 66 -3.89 -22.67 12.46
C PRO A 66 -3.73 -21.23 11.94
N ASP A 67 -4.82 -20.68 11.40
CA ASP A 67 -4.92 -19.25 11.07
C ASP A 67 -4.74 -18.39 12.34
N ARG A 68 -3.90 -17.35 12.24
CA ARG A 68 -3.50 -16.48 13.34
C ARG A 68 -3.43 -15.04 12.88
N SER A 69 -3.72 -14.12 13.80
CA SER A 69 -3.57 -12.67 13.60
C SER A 69 -2.44 -12.08 14.42
N GLN A 70 -1.73 -12.90 15.19
CA GLN A 70 -0.67 -12.49 16.10
C GLN A 70 0.47 -13.49 16.07
N PHE A 71 1.70 -12.99 15.92
CA PHE A 71 2.92 -13.79 15.84
C PHE A 71 4.02 -13.14 16.69
N PRO A 72 4.84 -13.93 17.39
CA PRO A 72 6.09 -13.43 17.94
C PRO A 72 7.04 -13.04 16.80
N ARG A 73 7.92 -12.07 17.04
CA ARG A 73 8.90 -11.61 16.02
C ARG A 73 9.85 -12.71 15.55
N THR A 74 9.98 -13.79 16.31
CA THR A 74 10.82 -14.96 16.01
C THR A 74 10.16 -15.94 15.03
N GLU A 75 8.86 -15.80 14.78
CA GLU A 75 8.12 -16.62 13.83
C GLU A 75 7.91 -15.83 12.53
N GLU A 76 8.36 -16.40 11.43
CA GLU A 76 7.94 -15.97 10.10
C GLU A 76 6.49 -16.42 9.85
N PHE A 77 5.77 -15.65 9.05
CA PHE A 77 4.38 -15.94 8.73
C PHE A 77 4.09 -15.66 7.26
N ALA A 78 3.06 -16.32 6.72
CA ALA A 78 2.65 -16.18 5.34
C ALA A 78 1.14 -16.07 5.22
N ALA A 79 0.68 -15.21 4.31
CA ALA A 79 -0.71 -15.18 3.90
C ALA A 79 -0.95 -16.25 2.83
N VAL A 80 -2.08 -16.93 2.92
CA VAL A 80 -2.53 -17.89 1.90
C VAL A 80 -3.71 -17.30 1.15
N VAL A 81 -3.59 -17.24 -0.17
CA VAL A 81 -4.59 -16.63 -1.05
C VAL A 81 -5.20 -17.68 -1.97
N ASP A 82 -6.52 -17.67 -2.07
CA ASP A 82 -7.27 -18.47 -3.04
C ASP A 82 -7.41 -17.68 -4.35
N TRP A 83 -6.42 -17.80 -5.24
CA TRP A 83 -6.42 -17.11 -6.54
C TRP A 83 -7.62 -17.44 -7.42
N PRO A 84 -8.10 -18.70 -7.51
CA PRO A 84 -9.33 -19.05 -8.22
C PRO A 84 -10.58 -18.28 -7.80
N SER A 85 -10.61 -17.67 -6.62
CA SER A 85 -11.74 -16.81 -6.19
C SER A 85 -11.88 -15.51 -7.00
N LEU A 86 -10.85 -15.13 -7.75
CA LEU A 86 -10.81 -13.91 -8.55
C LEU A 86 -11.05 -14.17 -10.05
N PRO A 87 -11.63 -13.20 -10.79
CA PRO A 87 -11.69 -13.27 -12.24
C PRO A 87 -10.30 -13.37 -12.87
N SER A 88 -10.11 -14.34 -13.78
CA SER A 88 -8.81 -14.71 -14.35
C SER A 88 -8.15 -13.63 -15.22
N ASN A 89 -8.90 -12.62 -15.64
CA ASN A 89 -8.44 -11.53 -16.49
C ASN A 89 -7.92 -10.31 -15.72
N LEU A 90 -7.99 -10.32 -14.38
CA LEU A 90 -7.48 -9.21 -13.57
C LEU A 90 -5.97 -9.35 -13.39
N VAL A 91 -5.24 -8.24 -13.49
CA VAL A 91 -3.85 -8.18 -13.02
C VAL A 91 -3.89 -7.80 -11.54
N VAL A 92 -3.30 -8.65 -10.70
CA VAL A 92 -3.32 -8.46 -9.25
C VAL A 92 -1.92 -8.56 -8.68
N ASP A 93 -1.75 -7.96 -7.50
CA ASP A 93 -0.51 -7.95 -6.75
C ASP A 93 -0.83 -8.13 -5.27
N ALA A 94 -0.11 -9.04 -4.62
CA ALA A 94 -0.25 -9.31 -3.19
C ALA A 94 1.02 -8.85 -2.48
N ARG A 95 0.86 -8.00 -1.46
CA ARG A 95 1.98 -7.38 -0.76
C ARG A 95 1.78 -7.38 0.75
N TRP A 96 2.89 -7.54 1.46
CA TRP A 96 3.00 -7.23 2.87
C TRP A 96 3.56 -5.83 3.05
N TYR A 97 2.97 -5.08 3.97
CA TYR A 97 3.46 -3.79 4.42
C TYR A 97 3.75 -3.83 5.91
N ASP A 98 4.89 -3.29 6.33
CA ASP A 98 5.16 -3.05 7.75
C ASP A 98 4.43 -1.80 8.27
N SER A 99 4.66 -1.47 9.54
CA SER A 99 4.05 -0.29 10.18
C SER A 99 4.52 1.06 9.61
N PHE A 100 5.62 1.07 8.86
CA PHE A 100 6.15 2.25 8.19
C PHE A 100 5.71 2.34 6.72
N GLY A 101 4.98 1.34 6.23
CA GLY A 101 4.55 1.25 4.83
C GLY A 101 5.61 0.68 3.89
N SER A 102 6.70 0.11 4.41
CA SER A 102 7.69 -0.57 3.57
C SER A 102 7.17 -1.95 3.17
N ILE A 103 7.46 -2.35 1.93
CA ILE A 103 7.08 -3.67 1.42
C ILE A 103 7.98 -4.73 2.08
N GLN A 104 7.37 -5.78 2.63
CA GLN A 104 8.03 -6.88 3.34
C GLN A 104 7.62 -8.23 2.74
N GLY A 105 7.58 -8.34 1.41
CA GLY A 105 7.13 -9.54 0.70
C GLY A 105 6.06 -9.21 -0.34
N GLN A 106 6.18 -9.83 -1.51
CA GLN A 106 5.35 -9.56 -2.67
C GLN A 106 5.22 -10.77 -3.59
N VAL A 107 4.03 -10.95 -4.16
CA VAL A 107 3.76 -11.90 -5.26
C VAL A 107 2.89 -11.22 -6.31
N GLY A 108 3.40 -11.17 -7.54
CA GLY A 108 2.82 -10.41 -8.65
C GLY A 108 3.73 -9.25 -9.08
N PRO A 109 3.25 -8.35 -9.96
CA PRO A 109 1.92 -8.33 -10.55
C PRO A 109 1.73 -9.39 -11.64
N ALA A 110 0.63 -10.14 -11.60
CA ALA A 110 0.27 -11.16 -12.60
C ALA A 110 -1.22 -11.51 -12.54
N THR A 111 -1.69 -12.37 -13.45
CA THR A 111 -3.08 -12.86 -13.43
C THR A 111 -3.28 -14.02 -12.44
N PRO A 112 -4.49 -14.23 -11.89
CA PRO A 112 -4.74 -15.34 -10.94
C PRO A 112 -4.28 -16.73 -11.44
N PRO A 113 -4.44 -17.11 -12.73
CA PRO A 113 -3.90 -18.38 -13.23
C PRO A 113 -2.38 -18.48 -13.18
N GLU A 114 -1.66 -17.38 -13.44
CA GLU A 114 -0.19 -17.32 -13.36
C GLU A 114 0.29 -17.37 -11.90
N LEU A 115 -0.51 -16.88 -10.97
CA LEU A 115 -0.23 -16.89 -9.53
C LEU A 115 -0.63 -18.20 -8.83
N ALA A 116 -1.32 -19.12 -9.51
CA ALA A 116 -1.87 -20.34 -8.91
C ALA A 116 -0.84 -21.23 -8.19
N THR A 117 0.44 -21.16 -8.58
CA THR A 117 1.55 -21.88 -7.92
C THR A 117 2.22 -21.10 -6.79
N ASN A 118 1.87 -19.82 -6.62
CA ASN A 118 2.40 -18.88 -5.63
C ASN A 118 1.27 -18.40 -4.69
N SER A 119 0.53 -19.34 -4.12
CA SER A 119 -0.60 -19.06 -3.21
C SER A 119 -0.18 -18.76 -1.78
N VAL A 120 1.10 -18.98 -1.44
CA VAL A 120 1.68 -18.73 -0.12
C VAL A 120 2.62 -17.52 -0.25
N ILE A 121 2.27 -16.43 0.41
CA ILE A 121 3.01 -15.16 0.33
C ILE A 121 3.64 -14.90 1.70
N PRO A 122 4.92 -15.26 1.90
CA PRO A 122 5.61 -15.03 3.16
C PRO A 122 5.88 -13.54 3.39
N VAL A 123 5.97 -13.17 4.66
CA VAL A 123 6.64 -11.93 5.06
C VAL A 123 8.15 -12.14 4.94
N GLU A 124 8.86 -11.17 4.38
CA GLU A 124 10.31 -11.17 4.31
C GLU A 124 10.89 -10.52 5.57
N VAL A 125 11.99 -11.09 6.07
CA VAL A 125 12.78 -10.46 7.12
C VAL A 125 13.71 -9.43 6.46
N PRO A 126 13.71 -8.16 6.89
CA PRO A 126 14.58 -7.14 6.32
C PRO A 126 16.05 -7.53 6.36
N GLN A 127 16.80 -7.19 5.31
CA GLN A 127 18.23 -7.47 5.24
C GLN A 127 18.98 -6.89 6.45
N GLY A 128 19.81 -7.72 7.08
CA GLY A 128 20.57 -7.34 8.28
C GLY A 128 19.81 -7.52 9.60
N LEU A 129 18.55 -7.97 9.56
CA LEU A 129 17.80 -8.38 10.74
C LEU A 129 17.65 -9.91 10.79
N HIS A 130 17.49 -10.43 12.01
CA HIS A 130 17.23 -11.84 12.27
C HIS A 130 15.74 -12.17 12.46
N TYR A 131 14.91 -11.14 12.64
CA TYR A 131 13.53 -11.27 13.08
C TYR A 131 12.64 -10.27 12.35
N VAL A 132 11.36 -10.61 12.20
CA VAL A 132 10.35 -9.71 11.65
C VAL A 132 10.23 -8.46 12.52
N LEU A 133 9.98 -7.31 11.88
CA LEU A 133 9.81 -6.06 12.60
C LEU A 133 8.54 -6.10 13.47
N PRO A 134 8.65 -5.75 14.77
CA PRO A 134 7.48 -5.69 15.64
C PRO A 134 6.56 -4.55 15.25
N GLY A 135 5.26 -4.75 15.44
CA GLY A 135 4.23 -3.77 15.08
C GLY A 135 3.10 -4.39 14.28
N ARG A 136 2.35 -3.55 13.57
CA ARG A 136 1.28 -4.01 12.68
C ARG A 136 1.86 -4.26 11.29
N SER A 137 1.69 -5.49 10.81
CA SER A 137 1.89 -5.85 9.42
C SER A 137 0.54 -5.93 8.70
N THR A 138 0.47 -5.42 7.48
CA THR A 138 -0.75 -5.39 6.68
C THR A 138 -0.51 -6.16 5.40
N PHE A 139 -1.28 -7.22 5.18
CA PHE A 139 -1.33 -7.90 3.89
C PHE A 139 -2.45 -7.31 3.05
N VAL A 140 -2.16 -7.01 1.79
CA VAL A 140 -3.12 -6.44 0.84
C VAL A 140 -3.02 -7.18 -0.48
N VAL A 141 -4.17 -7.48 -1.07
CA VAL A 141 -4.26 -7.90 -2.48
C VAL A 141 -4.95 -6.78 -3.24
N GLU A 142 -4.28 -6.29 -4.26
CA GLU A 142 -4.70 -5.13 -5.05
C GLU A 142 -4.88 -5.53 -6.50
N ARG A 143 -5.84 -4.90 -7.17
CA ARG A 143 -5.94 -4.94 -8.62
C ARG A 143 -5.14 -3.78 -9.19
N LEU A 144 -4.37 -4.09 -10.23
CA LEU A 144 -3.61 -3.11 -10.97
C LEU A 144 -4.25 -2.83 -12.32
N GLN A 145 -4.08 -1.61 -12.78
CA GLN A 145 -4.33 -1.21 -14.16
C GLN A 145 -3.16 -0.35 -14.63
N ASP A 146 -2.54 -0.74 -15.74
CA ASP A 146 -1.33 -0.11 -16.30
C ASP A 146 -0.20 0.03 -15.26
N GLY A 147 -0.03 -0.97 -14.40
CA GLY A 147 1.01 -1.00 -13.35
C GLY A 147 0.70 -0.17 -12.11
N VAL A 148 -0.46 0.48 -12.03
CA VAL A 148 -0.88 1.30 -10.88
C VAL A 148 -1.98 0.57 -10.09
N PRO A 149 -1.90 0.49 -8.75
CA PRO A 149 -2.99 -0.01 -7.93
C PRO A 149 -4.25 0.86 -8.10
N VAL A 150 -5.37 0.25 -8.43
CA VAL A 150 -6.64 0.95 -8.64
C VAL A 150 -7.75 0.47 -7.70
N GLU A 151 -7.58 -0.66 -7.03
CA GLU A 151 -8.59 -1.24 -6.15
C GLU A 151 -7.96 -2.20 -5.15
N VAL A 152 -8.37 -2.13 -3.88
CA VAL A 152 -8.04 -3.14 -2.87
C VAL A 152 -9.09 -4.25 -2.90
N LEU A 153 -8.69 -5.45 -3.30
CA LEU A 153 -9.56 -6.62 -3.41
C LEU A 153 -9.74 -7.34 -2.07
N GLY A 154 -8.76 -7.22 -1.17
CA GLY A 154 -8.79 -7.83 0.15
C GLY A 154 -7.62 -7.39 1.00
N ARG A 155 -7.78 -7.47 2.33
CA ARG A 155 -6.73 -7.14 3.28
C ARG A 155 -6.81 -7.97 4.55
N ARG A 156 -5.66 -8.20 5.18
CA ARG A 156 -5.53 -8.78 6.52
C ARG A 156 -4.54 -7.98 7.35
N PHE A 157 -4.80 -7.89 8.64
CA PHE A 157 -3.92 -7.24 9.61
C PHE A 157 -3.37 -8.28 10.55
N VAL A 158 -2.07 -8.17 10.80
CA VAL A 158 -1.32 -9.05 11.69
C VAL A 158 -0.55 -8.19 12.68
N VAL A 159 -0.51 -8.62 13.93
CA VAL A 159 0.32 -7.99 14.96
C VAL A 159 1.55 -8.86 15.20
N VAL A 160 2.72 -8.26 15.03
CA VAL A 160 4.00 -8.85 15.39
C VAL A 160 4.39 -8.35 16.77
N GLU A 161 4.47 -9.26 17.72
CA GLU A 161 4.78 -8.96 19.11
C GLU A 161 6.24 -8.54 19.28
N ARG A 162 6.50 -7.71 20.29
CA ARG A 162 7.86 -7.24 20.60
C ARG A 162 8.68 -8.25 21.40
N SER A 163 8.01 -9.12 22.15
CA SER A 163 8.58 -10.05 23.14
C SER A 163 9.28 -11.23 22.52
#